data_AF-A0AAW0JW79-F1
#
_entry.id   AF-A0AAW0JW79-F1
#
_cell.length_a   1.000
_cell.length_b   1.000
_cell.length_c   1.000
_cell.angle_alpha   90.00
_cell.angle_beta   90.00
_cell.angle_gamma   90.00
#
_symmetry.space_group_name_H-M   'P 1'
#
loop_
_entity.id
_entity.type
_entity.pdbx_description
1 polymer ?
#
loop_
_entity_poly.entity_id
_entity_poly.type
_entity_poly.pdbx_seq_one_letter_code
_entity_poly.pdbx_strand_id
1 'polypeptide(L)'
;MMLLAAAHIAFAGICFLVFMIWHFVIRILPLQCTEEAHRPVDCVTVAKWILKNSAESENMNWILANSKPCPKCKRPIEKNQGCMHITCTPPCKFEFCWLCLGAWSDHGERTGGFYACNRYETAKQEGVYDEAEKRREMAKNSLERYTHYYERWATNQSSRQKALADLQQMQTVHLEKLSDIQCQPESQLKFITEAWLQIVECRRVLKWTYAYGYYLSEHEHAKRQFFEYLQGEAESGLERLHQCAEKELQVYLNAEGPSKDFNEFRTKLAGLTSVTRNYFENLVRALENGLSDVDSHGACSRTTSSKSLGGGSSKGRGGRGKGTASKSSSSSRNIDDSSHWSCEHCTFANVKSATICQICQQRR
;
A
#
# COMPACT_ATOMS: atom_id res chain seq x y z
N MET A 1 -0.29 2.00 57.03
CA MET A 1 -0.99 3.02 56.21
C MET A 1 -0.17 3.55 55.03
N MET A 2 1.18 3.61 55.09
CA MET A 2 1.99 4.11 53.97
C MET A 2 2.11 3.14 52.76
N LEU A 3 2.01 1.82 52.98
CA LEU A 3 2.04 0.81 51.89
C LEU A 3 0.77 0.80 51.02
N LEU A 4 -0.40 1.12 51.60
CA LEU A 4 -1.66 1.24 50.87
C LEU A 4 -1.72 2.53 50.02
N ALA A 5 -1.06 3.60 50.48
CA ALA A 5 -0.97 4.86 49.74
C ALA A 5 -0.07 4.74 48.49
N ALA A 6 1.03 3.98 48.57
CA ALA A 6 1.91 3.73 47.43
C ALA A 6 1.24 2.88 46.34
N ALA A 7 0.43 1.88 46.73
CA ALA A 7 -0.34 1.06 45.79
C ALA A 7 -1.44 1.87 45.06
N HIS A 8 -2.10 2.80 45.75
CA HIS A 8 -3.10 3.69 45.14
C HIS A 8 -2.48 4.69 44.13
N ILE A 9 -1.26 5.17 44.37
CA ILE A 9 -0.56 6.07 43.44
C ILE A 9 -0.06 5.33 42.20
N ALA A 10 0.41 4.08 42.35
CA ALA A 10 0.79 3.23 41.22
C ALA A 10 -0.41 2.87 40.34
N PHE A 11 -1.57 2.56 40.95
CA PHE A 11 -2.81 2.27 40.22
C PHE A 11 -3.37 3.50 39.50
N ALA A 12 -3.28 4.68 40.11
CA ALA A 12 -3.69 5.94 39.49
C ALA A 12 -2.78 6.36 38.32
N GLY A 13 -1.48 6.08 38.39
CA GLY A 13 -0.53 6.36 37.29
C GLY A 13 -0.71 5.44 36.08
N ILE A 14 -1.04 4.16 36.31
CA ILE A 14 -1.41 3.21 35.24
C ILE A 14 -2.77 3.59 34.65
N CYS A 15 -3.75 4.00 35.48
CA CYS A 15 -5.02 4.51 34.99
C CYS A 15 -4.89 5.81 34.18
N PHE A 16 -3.96 6.72 34.48
CA PHE A 16 -3.77 7.95 33.70
C PHE A 16 -3.06 7.72 32.37
N LEU A 17 -2.09 6.79 32.32
CA LEU A 17 -1.46 6.36 31.06
C LEU A 17 -2.43 5.54 30.21
N VAL A 18 -3.21 4.66 30.83
CA VAL A 18 -4.34 3.99 30.17
C VAL A 18 -5.35 5.03 29.71
N PHE A 19 -5.69 6.07 30.46
CA PHE A 19 -6.66 7.11 30.07
C PHE A 19 -6.16 8.04 28.96
N MET A 20 -4.87 8.39 28.92
CA MET A 20 -4.27 9.14 27.82
C MET A 20 -4.13 8.28 26.55
N ILE A 21 -3.84 6.98 26.70
CA ILE A 21 -3.95 6.00 25.61
C ILE A 21 -5.41 5.77 25.23
N TRP A 22 -6.35 5.79 26.17
CA TRP A 22 -7.80 5.58 25.97
C TRP A 22 -8.41 6.76 25.20
N HIS A 23 -7.94 7.98 25.45
CA HIS A 23 -8.37 9.18 24.75
C HIS A 23 -7.69 9.37 23.37
N PHE A 24 -6.59 8.65 23.11
CA PHE A 24 -5.90 8.62 21.80
C PHE A 24 -6.30 7.40 20.94
N VAL A 25 -6.76 6.31 21.57
CA VAL A 25 -7.18 5.05 20.91
C VAL A 25 -8.71 4.96 20.74
N ILE A 26 -9.51 5.72 21.49
CA ILE A 26 -10.97 5.77 21.35
C ILE A 26 -11.44 7.19 21.01
N ARG A 27 -11.05 7.68 19.85
CA ARG A 27 -11.85 8.68 19.15
C ARG A 27 -12.12 8.14 17.75
N ILE A 28 -13.32 7.58 17.61
CA ILE A 28 -13.95 6.97 16.43
C ILE A 28 -13.67 5.46 16.28
N LEU A 29 -14.20 4.66 17.22
CA LEU A 29 -14.71 3.32 16.88
C LEU A 29 -16.07 3.54 16.21
N PRO A 30 -16.26 3.25 14.90
CA PRO A 30 -17.59 3.03 14.39
C PRO A 30 -18.08 1.72 15.03
N LEU A 31 -19.14 1.80 15.85
CA LEU A 31 -19.75 0.67 16.59
C LEU A 31 -20.39 -0.42 15.69
N GLN A 32 -19.91 -0.60 14.46
CA GLN A 32 -20.53 -1.47 13.43
C GLN A 32 -19.60 -2.52 12.83
N CYS A 33 -18.33 -2.60 13.25
CA CYS A 33 -17.38 -3.59 12.74
C CYS A 33 -16.80 -4.42 13.90
N THR A 34 -16.85 -5.75 13.79
CA THR A 34 -16.20 -6.68 14.74
C THR A 34 -14.71 -6.89 14.45
N GLU A 35 -14.23 -6.33 13.35
CA GLU A 35 -12.83 -6.41 12.95
C GLU A 35 -11.95 -5.50 13.83
N GLU A 36 -10.64 -5.79 13.84
CA GLU A 36 -9.67 -4.94 14.51
C GLU A 36 -9.70 -3.50 13.96
N ALA A 37 -9.20 -2.55 14.77
CA ALA A 37 -9.09 -1.16 14.34
C ALA A 37 -8.41 -1.07 12.96
N HIS A 38 -9.09 -0.43 12.02
CA HIS A 38 -8.70 -0.43 10.61
C HIS A 38 -8.59 0.97 9.98
N ARG A 39 -8.52 2.02 10.81
CA ARG A 39 -8.12 3.37 10.37
C ARG A 39 -6.75 3.29 9.68
N PRO A 40 -6.59 3.82 8.44
CA PRO A 40 -7.41 4.85 7.76
C PRO A 40 -8.54 4.33 6.85
N VAL A 41 -8.80 3.04 6.80
CA VAL A 41 -9.71 2.42 5.83
C VAL A 41 -11.13 2.28 6.39
N ASP A 42 -12.13 2.50 5.56
CA ASP A 42 -13.54 2.37 5.93
C ASP A 42 -13.97 0.89 6.08
N CYS A 43 -15.01 0.64 6.88
CA CYS A 43 -15.50 -0.72 7.16
C CYS A 43 -15.94 -1.48 5.90
N VAL A 44 -16.44 -0.79 4.86
CA VAL A 44 -16.93 -1.44 3.64
C VAL A 44 -15.77 -2.02 2.85
N THR A 45 -14.69 -1.25 2.71
CA THR A 45 -13.45 -1.72 2.05
C THR A 45 -12.82 -2.87 2.82
N VAL A 46 -12.82 -2.81 4.15
CA VAL A 46 -12.34 -3.91 5.02
C VAL A 46 -13.16 -5.17 4.81
N ALA A 47 -14.49 -5.08 4.89
CA ALA A 47 -15.38 -6.23 4.69
C ALA A 47 -15.19 -6.87 3.32
N LYS A 48 -15.04 -6.05 2.25
CA LYS A 48 -14.72 -6.53 0.90
C LYS A 48 -13.39 -7.27 0.86
N TRP A 49 -12.34 -6.74 1.50
CA TRP A 49 -11.02 -7.37 1.56
C TRP A 49 -11.06 -8.72 2.29
N ILE A 50 -11.69 -8.78 3.46
CA ILE A 50 -11.82 -10.01 4.25
C ILE A 50 -12.61 -11.07 3.49
N LEU A 51 -13.75 -10.70 2.89
CA LEU A 51 -14.55 -11.60 2.07
C LEU A 51 -13.72 -12.16 0.89
N LYS A 52 -12.98 -11.29 0.18
CA LYS A 52 -12.12 -11.72 -0.92
C LYS A 52 -11.04 -12.70 -0.45
N ASN A 53 -10.38 -12.41 0.67
CA ASN A 53 -9.34 -13.27 1.22
C ASN A 53 -9.90 -14.65 1.60
N SER A 54 -11.10 -14.70 2.20
CA SER A 54 -11.74 -15.97 2.57
C SER A 54 -12.12 -16.83 1.36
N ALA A 55 -12.45 -16.21 0.22
CA ALA A 55 -12.82 -16.92 -1.00
C ALA A 55 -11.59 -17.38 -1.82
N GLU A 56 -10.47 -16.68 -1.71
CA GLU A 56 -9.30 -16.86 -2.58
C GLU A 56 -8.09 -17.55 -1.89
N SER A 57 -7.97 -17.51 -0.56
CA SER A 57 -6.77 -17.98 0.17
C SER A 57 -6.50 -19.48 0.06
N GLU A 58 -7.53 -20.30 -0.15
CA GLU A 58 -7.40 -21.76 -0.29
C GLU A 58 -7.15 -22.22 -1.73
N ASN A 59 -7.53 -21.40 -2.73
CA ASN A 59 -7.52 -21.78 -4.13
C ASN A 59 -6.32 -21.21 -4.92
N MET A 60 -5.78 -20.05 -4.50
CA MET A 60 -4.71 -19.37 -5.22
C MET A 60 -3.30 -19.92 -4.99
N ASN A 61 -2.94 -20.22 -3.74
CA ASN A 61 -1.54 -20.53 -3.39
C ASN A 61 -1.05 -21.87 -3.97
N TRP A 62 -1.94 -22.82 -4.19
CA TRP A 62 -1.57 -24.15 -4.69
C TRP A 62 -1.66 -24.27 -6.23
N ILE A 63 -2.67 -23.65 -6.84
CA ILE A 63 -2.94 -23.78 -8.29
C ILE A 63 -1.94 -22.97 -9.13
N LEU A 64 -1.58 -21.76 -8.69
CA LEU A 64 -0.68 -20.85 -9.42
C LEU A 64 0.76 -21.33 -9.52
N ALA A 65 1.23 -22.01 -8.48
CA ALA A 65 2.64 -22.36 -8.40
C ALA A 65 3.01 -23.53 -9.32
N ASN A 66 2.06 -24.41 -9.72
CA ASN A 66 2.43 -25.72 -10.27
C ASN A 66 1.57 -26.30 -11.41
N SER A 67 0.47 -25.71 -11.89
CA SER A 67 -0.48 -26.45 -12.78
C SER A 67 -1.05 -25.71 -14.01
N LYS A 68 -1.45 -26.47 -15.06
CA LYS A 68 -2.30 -26.03 -16.20
C LYS A 68 -3.52 -26.94 -16.37
N PRO A 69 -4.69 -26.44 -16.82
CA PRO A 69 -5.91 -27.25 -16.95
C PRO A 69 -5.93 -28.13 -18.21
N CYS A 70 -6.45 -29.36 -18.08
CA CYS A 70 -6.68 -30.29 -19.20
C CYS A 70 -7.69 -29.72 -20.22
N PRO A 71 -7.44 -29.77 -21.54
CA PRO A 71 -8.35 -29.24 -22.55
C PRO A 71 -9.71 -29.97 -22.61
N LYS A 72 -9.75 -31.28 -22.35
CA LYS A 72 -10.96 -32.12 -22.46
C LYS A 72 -11.83 -32.12 -21.20
N CYS A 73 -11.23 -32.17 -20.01
CA CYS A 73 -11.96 -32.29 -18.73
C CYS A 73 -11.73 -31.13 -17.75
N LYS A 74 -10.89 -30.14 -18.09
CA LYS A 74 -10.56 -28.94 -17.30
C LYS A 74 -9.88 -29.18 -15.94
N ARG A 75 -9.56 -30.43 -15.58
CA ARG A 75 -8.80 -30.76 -14.37
C ARG A 75 -7.39 -30.12 -14.42
N PRO A 76 -6.92 -29.45 -13.34
CA PRO A 76 -5.56 -28.93 -13.26
C PRO A 76 -4.53 -30.08 -13.27
N ILE A 77 -3.47 -29.91 -14.06
CA ILE A 77 -2.39 -30.89 -14.26
C ILE A 77 -1.05 -30.21 -13.99
N GLU A 78 -0.27 -30.79 -13.10
CA GLU A 78 1.09 -30.37 -12.79
C GLU A 78 2.07 -30.80 -13.88
N LYS A 79 3.06 -29.96 -14.18
CA LYS A 79 4.06 -30.26 -15.21
C LYS A 79 5.10 -31.24 -14.67
N ASN A 80 5.07 -32.48 -15.15
CA ASN A 80 6.17 -33.43 -14.94
C ASN A 80 7.40 -33.02 -15.78
N GLN A 81 8.58 -33.12 -15.18
CA GLN A 81 9.79 -32.44 -15.66
C GLN A 81 10.21 -32.90 -17.07
N GLY A 82 10.15 -31.97 -18.04
CA GLY A 82 10.87 -32.05 -19.33
C GLY A 82 10.06 -32.38 -20.59
N CYS A 83 8.88 -33.01 -20.50
CA CYS A 83 8.12 -33.44 -21.69
C CYS A 83 6.96 -32.48 -22.05
N MET A 84 6.78 -32.16 -23.34
CA MET A 84 5.64 -31.36 -23.83
C MET A 84 4.39 -32.20 -24.12
N HIS A 85 4.51 -33.53 -24.10
CA HIS A 85 3.39 -34.46 -24.20
C HIS A 85 2.83 -34.75 -22.81
N ILE A 86 1.56 -34.44 -22.60
CA ILE A 86 0.89 -34.59 -21.31
C ILE A 86 -0.34 -35.46 -21.47
N THR A 87 -0.37 -36.57 -20.72
CA THR A 87 -1.52 -37.48 -20.65
C THR A 87 -2.33 -37.17 -19.40
N CYS A 88 -3.60 -36.77 -19.56
CA CYS A 88 -4.49 -36.50 -18.44
C CYS A 88 -4.79 -37.78 -17.64
N THR A 89 -4.84 -37.67 -16.32
CA THR A 89 -5.15 -38.81 -15.44
C THR A 89 -6.57 -39.35 -15.68
N PRO A 90 -6.82 -40.66 -15.46
CA PRO A 90 -8.15 -41.26 -15.58
C PRO A 90 -9.21 -40.53 -14.74
N PRO A 91 -10.49 -40.54 -15.17
CA PRO A 91 -11.06 -41.30 -16.29
C PRO A 91 -10.84 -40.67 -17.68
N CYS A 92 -10.25 -39.48 -17.76
CA CYS A 92 -10.16 -38.69 -19.00
C CYS A 92 -9.18 -39.28 -20.03
N LYS A 93 -7.97 -39.67 -19.60
CA LYS A 93 -6.89 -40.26 -20.42
C LYS A 93 -6.54 -39.50 -21.70
N PHE A 94 -6.93 -38.22 -21.78
CA PHE A 94 -6.69 -37.42 -22.98
C PHE A 94 -5.24 -36.97 -23.05
N GLU A 95 -4.62 -37.23 -24.19
CA GLU A 95 -3.25 -36.87 -24.50
C GLU A 95 -3.22 -35.54 -25.25
N PHE A 96 -2.44 -34.59 -24.76
CA PHE A 96 -2.38 -33.24 -25.33
C PHE A 96 -1.01 -32.60 -25.18
N CYS A 97 -0.76 -31.58 -26.01
CA CYS A 97 0.46 -30.80 -25.95
C CYS A 97 0.38 -29.72 -24.86
N TRP A 98 1.41 -29.61 -24.01
CA TRP A 98 1.49 -28.64 -22.91
C TRP A 98 1.50 -27.16 -23.37
N LEU A 99 1.89 -26.90 -24.62
CA LEU A 99 1.98 -25.55 -25.20
C LEU A 99 0.63 -25.10 -25.77
N CYS A 100 0.08 -25.84 -26.72
CA CYS A 100 -1.13 -25.44 -27.45
C CYS A 100 -2.43 -26.01 -26.87
N LEU A 101 -2.33 -26.94 -25.92
CA LEU A 101 -3.46 -27.67 -25.32
C LEU A 101 -4.33 -28.44 -26.35
N GLY A 102 -3.80 -28.71 -27.55
CA GLY A 102 -4.44 -29.53 -28.58
C GLY A 102 -4.17 -31.02 -28.41
N ALA A 103 -5.00 -31.87 -29.03
CA ALA A 103 -4.84 -33.32 -29.02
C ALA A 103 -3.44 -33.75 -29.50
N TRP A 104 -2.80 -34.67 -28.77
CA TRP A 104 -1.45 -35.13 -29.13
C TRP A 104 -1.45 -35.92 -30.43
N SER A 105 -2.54 -36.65 -30.74
CA SER A 105 -2.75 -37.36 -32.01
C SER A 105 -2.61 -36.47 -33.25
N ASP A 106 -2.84 -35.16 -33.09
CA ASP A 106 -2.84 -34.19 -34.17
C ASP A 106 -1.45 -33.57 -34.38
N HIS A 107 -0.46 -33.95 -33.56
CA HIS A 107 0.94 -33.51 -33.66
C HIS A 107 1.76 -34.59 -34.39
N GLY A 108 2.43 -34.19 -35.47
CA GLY A 108 3.23 -35.09 -36.33
C GLY A 108 3.96 -34.33 -37.43
N GLU A 109 4.37 -35.02 -38.49
CA GLU A 109 5.15 -34.44 -39.61
C GLU A 109 4.43 -33.26 -40.31
N ARG A 110 3.09 -33.26 -40.30
CA ARG A 110 2.24 -32.20 -40.86
C ARG A 110 2.14 -30.92 -40.02
N THR A 111 2.60 -30.91 -38.76
CA THR A 111 2.58 -29.74 -37.87
C THR A 111 3.96 -29.14 -37.60
N GLY A 112 4.98 -29.52 -38.37
CA GLY A 112 6.37 -29.06 -38.18
C GLY A 112 7.27 -30.02 -37.41
N GLY A 113 6.78 -31.22 -37.08
CA GLY A 113 7.47 -32.25 -36.29
C GLY A 113 6.74 -32.56 -34.97
N PHE A 114 7.09 -33.67 -34.30
CA PHE A 114 6.49 -34.08 -33.02
C PHE A 114 6.68 -33.08 -31.87
N TYR A 115 7.61 -32.14 -32.01
CA TYR A 115 7.96 -31.14 -31.00
C TYR A 115 7.70 -29.68 -31.44
N ALA A 116 7.21 -29.44 -32.67
CA ALA A 116 6.83 -28.12 -33.16
C ALA A 116 5.33 -28.10 -33.50
N CYS A 117 4.65 -27.00 -33.16
CA CYS A 117 3.18 -26.89 -33.26
C CYS A 117 2.75 -25.78 -34.20
N ASN A 118 2.68 -26.05 -35.51
CA ASN A 118 2.22 -25.07 -36.52
C ASN A 118 0.73 -24.69 -36.38
N ARG A 119 -0.09 -25.50 -35.70
CA ARG A 119 -1.52 -25.17 -35.42
C ARG A 119 -1.68 -24.00 -34.44
N TYR A 120 -0.74 -23.84 -33.52
CA TYR A 120 -0.66 -22.67 -32.64
C TYR A 120 -0.40 -21.39 -33.44
N GLU A 121 0.40 -21.49 -34.51
CA GLU A 121 0.70 -20.36 -35.40
C GLU A 121 -0.51 -19.94 -36.24
N THR A 122 -1.34 -20.88 -36.70
CA THR A 122 -2.58 -20.57 -37.44
C THR A 122 -3.68 -19.96 -36.56
N ALA A 123 -3.90 -20.49 -35.35
CA ALA A 123 -4.86 -19.92 -34.40
C ALA A 123 -4.47 -18.51 -33.89
N LYS A 124 -3.17 -18.20 -33.89
CA LYS A 124 -2.61 -16.87 -33.64
C LYS A 124 -2.87 -15.90 -34.81
N GLN A 125 -2.90 -16.38 -36.05
CA GLN A 125 -3.20 -15.57 -37.24
C GLN A 125 -4.70 -15.28 -37.40
N GLU A 126 -5.59 -16.15 -36.90
CA GLU A 126 -7.05 -16.00 -37.00
C GLU A 126 -7.70 -15.16 -35.88
N GLY A 127 -6.93 -14.65 -34.92
CA GLY A 127 -7.41 -13.71 -33.87
C GLY A 127 -8.30 -14.29 -32.77
N VAL A 128 -8.70 -15.56 -32.85
CA VAL A 128 -9.53 -16.24 -31.81
C VAL A 128 -8.73 -16.55 -30.54
N TYR A 129 -7.42 -16.80 -30.69
CA TYR A 129 -6.52 -16.97 -29.55
C TYR A 129 -6.30 -15.65 -28.79
N ASP A 130 -6.45 -14.50 -29.47
CA ASP A 130 -6.20 -13.17 -28.90
C ASP A 130 -7.21 -12.83 -27.78
N GLU A 131 -8.50 -13.13 -27.92
CA GLU A 131 -9.51 -12.85 -26.87
C GLU A 131 -9.51 -13.86 -25.71
N ALA A 132 -9.18 -15.12 -25.96
CA ALA A 132 -9.04 -16.13 -24.91
C ALA A 132 -7.73 -15.94 -24.14
N GLU A 133 -6.65 -15.56 -24.82
CA GLU A 133 -5.36 -15.21 -24.21
C GLU A 133 -5.43 -13.87 -23.48
N LYS A 134 -6.09 -12.84 -24.02
CA LYS A 134 -6.42 -11.61 -23.27
C LYS A 134 -7.20 -11.90 -22.01
N ARG A 135 -8.21 -12.78 -22.05
CA ARG A 135 -8.95 -13.19 -20.82
C ARG A 135 -8.06 -13.92 -19.82
N ARG A 136 -7.16 -14.79 -20.28
CA ARG A 136 -6.18 -15.47 -19.40
C ARG A 136 -5.19 -14.48 -18.82
N GLU A 137 -4.69 -13.55 -19.62
CA GLU A 137 -3.74 -12.52 -19.18
C GLU A 137 -4.41 -11.54 -18.22
N MET A 138 -5.67 -11.12 -18.46
CA MET A 138 -6.44 -10.32 -17.51
C MET A 138 -6.67 -11.05 -16.19
N ALA A 139 -6.99 -12.36 -16.23
CA ALA A 139 -7.14 -13.17 -15.03
C ALA A 139 -5.80 -13.30 -14.28
N LYS A 140 -4.70 -13.53 -15.00
CA LYS A 140 -3.35 -13.60 -14.45
C LYS A 140 -2.91 -12.25 -13.85
N ASN A 141 -3.11 -11.13 -14.53
CA ASN A 141 -2.80 -9.79 -14.02
C ASN A 141 -3.62 -9.45 -12.78
N SER A 142 -4.91 -9.80 -12.77
CA SER A 142 -5.79 -9.62 -11.60
C SER A 142 -5.30 -10.44 -10.40
N LEU A 143 -4.77 -11.62 -10.68
CA LEU A 143 -4.27 -12.56 -9.70
C LEU A 143 -2.91 -12.13 -9.13
N GLU A 144 -1.97 -11.74 -10.00
CA GLU A 144 -0.68 -11.14 -9.62
C GLU A 144 -0.88 -9.86 -8.79
N ARG A 145 -1.83 -9.00 -9.19
CA ARG A 145 -2.21 -7.83 -8.42
C ARG A 145 -2.70 -8.24 -7.04
N TYR A 146 -3.63 -9.19 -6.94
CA TYR A 146 -4.11 -9.65 -5.63
C TYR A 146 -2.96 -10.21 -4.77
N THR A 147 -2.12 -11.08 -5.32
CA THR A 147 -0.98 -11.68 -4.62
C THR A 147 -0.06 -10.61 -4.05
N HIS A 148 0.29 -9.59 -4.84
CA HIS A 148 1.11 -8.47 -4.42
C HIS A 148 0.59 -7.77 -3.15
N TYR A 149 -0.70 -7.44 -3.12
CA TYR A 149 -1.33 -6.75 -1.99
C TYR A 149 -1.58 -7.69 -0.80
N TYR A 150 -1.97 -8.94 -1.06
CA TYR A 150 -2.22 -9.94 -0.03
C TYR A 150 -0.97 -10.29 0.76
N GLU A 151 0.15 -10.57 0.09
CA GLU A 151 1.41 -10.91 0.73
C GLU A 151 1.87 -9.80 1.69
N ARG A 152 1.73 -8.53 1.28
CA ARG A 152 2.14 -7.37 2.09
C ARG A 152 1.19 -7.11 3.25
N TRP A 153 -0.11 -7.30 3.05
CA TRP A 153 -1.11 -7.27 4.11
C TRP A 153 -0.82 -8.33 5.18
N ALA A 154 -0.60 -9.58 4.76
CA ALA A 154 -0.31 -10.71 5.64
C ALA A 154 1.04 -10.54 6.36
N THR A 155 2.07 -10.06 5.66
CA THR A 155 3.40 -9.82 6.22
C THR A 155 3.36 -8.73 7.30
N ASN A 156 2.62 -7.65 7.08
CA ASN A 156 2.45 -6.61 8.10
C ASN A 156 1.69 -7.13 9.33
N GLN A 157 0.69 -8.00 9.14
CA GLN A 157 0.01 -8.66 10.25
C GLN A 157 0.97 -9.55 11.07
N SER A 158 1.74 -10.42 10.40
CA SER A 158 2.71 -11.30 11.06
C SER A 158 3.80 -10.50 11.78
N SER A 159 4.34 -9.46 11.12
CA SER A 159 5.34 -8.57 11.70
C SER A 159 4.81 -7.78 12.89
N ARG A 160 3.52 -7.41 12.90
CA ARG A 160 2.87 -6.80 14.07
C ARG A 160 2.78 -7.78 15.24
N GLN A 161 2.41 -9.03 14.99
CA GLN A 161 2.35 -10.06 16.03
C GLN A 161 3.72 -10.31 16.64
N LYS A 162 4.78 -10.37 15.82
CA LYS A 162 6.16 -10.44 16.31
C LYS A 162 6.51 -9.21 17.16
N ALA A 163 6.25 -8.00 16.67
CA ALA A 163 6.55 -6.77 17.42
C ALA A 163 5.78 -6.67 18.76
N LEU A 164 4.56 -7.24 18.85
CA LEU A 164 3.82 -7.36 20.10
C LEU A 164 4.50 -8.32 21.10
N ALA A 165 4.98 -9.46 20.61
CA ALA A 165 5.75 -10.40 21.44
C ALA A 165 7.07 -9.78 21.90
N ASP A 166 7.79 -9.09 21.01
CA ASP A 166 9.04 -8.40 21.33
C ASP A 166 8.79 -7.25 22.33
N LEU A 167 7.72 -6.47 22.17
CA LEU A 167 7.28 -5.46 23.13
C LEU A 167 7.02 -6.06 24.52
N GLN A 168 6.29 -7.19 24.57
CA GLN A 168 6.01 -7.86 25.83
C GLN A 168 7.31 -8.32 26.49
N GLN A 169 8.21 -8.98 25.75
CA GLN A 169 9.51 -9.41 26.24
C GLN A 169 10.35 -8.22 26.73
N MET A 170 10.30 -7.10 26.00
CA MET A 170 10.98 -5.87 26.37
C MET A 170 10.48 -5.35 27.72
N GLN A 171 9.16 -5.30 27.91
CA GLN A 171 8.55 -4.81 29.16
C GLN A 171 8.80 -5.71 30.35
N THR A 172 8.77 -7.04 30.18
CA THR A 172 8.83 -7.98 31.31
C THR A 172 10.24 -8.42 31.69
N VAL A 173 11.21 -8.35 30.77
CA VAL A 173 12.57 -8.88 31.01
C VAL A 173 13.64 -7.83 30.73
N HIS A 174 13.60 -7.23 29.53
CA HIS A 174 14.75 -6.44 29.08
C HIS A 174 14.83 -5.04 29.69
N LEU A 175 13.71 -4.43 30.09
CA LEU A 175 13.73 -3.11 30.74
C LEU A 175 14.40 -3.14 32.10
N GLU A 176 14.10 -4.13 32.95
CA GLU A 176 14.74 -4.30 34.26
C GLU A 176 16.25 -4.53 34.08
N LYS A 177 16.62 -5.48 33.21
CA LYS A 177 18.03 -5.75 32.87
C LYS A 177 18.76 -4.49 32.38
N LEU A 178 18.14 -3.72 31.50
CA LEU A 178 18.74 -2.50 30.94
C LEU A 178 18.86 -1.39 32.00
N SER A 179 17.88 -1.28 32.90
CA SER A 179 17.89 -0.37 34.05
C SER A 179 19.11 -0.63 34.93
N ASP A 180 19.40 -1.90 35.23
CA ASP A 180 20.57 -2.30 36.01
C ASP A 180 21.88 -1.99 35.28
N ILE A 181 22.02 -2.42 34.03
CA ILE A 181 23.25 -2.22 33.23
C ILE A 181 23.57 -0.74 33.05
N GLN A 182 22.56 0.09 32.73
CA GLN A 182 22.77 1.51 32.45
C GLN A 182 22.69 2.38 33.72
N CYS A 183 22.36 1.79 34.87
CA CYS A 183 22.15 2.52 36.12
C CYS A 183 21.14 3.67 35.97
N GLN A 184 20.05 3.42 35.24
CA GLN A 184 18.98 4.40 34.98
C GLN A 184 17.65 3.85 35.46
N PRO A 185 16.82 4.62 36.17
CA PRO A 185 15.52 4.13 36.61
C PRO A 185 14.63 3.84 35.39
N GLU A 186 13.79 2.79 35.47
CA GLU A 186 12.87 2.38 34.38
C GLU A 186 11.99 3.53 33.85
N SER A 187 11.65 4.49 34.71
CA SER A 187 10.91 5.70 34.30
C SER A 187 11.59 6.49 33.18
N GLN A 188 12.92 6.45 33.08
CA GLN A 188 13.71 7.07 32.02
C GLN A 188 13.89 6.18 30.78
N LEU A 189 13.40 4.94 30.81
CA LEU A 189 13.50 3.97 29.72
C LEU A 189 12.18 3.84 28.92
N LYS A 190 11.14 4.58 29.30
CA LYS A 190 9.81 4.55 28.64
C LYS A 190 9.86 4.83 27.13
N PHE A 191 10.85 5.58 26.66
CA PHE A 191 11.04 5.86 25.23
C PHE A 191 11.19 4.58 24.38
N ILE A 192 11.69 3.49 24.96
CA ILE A 192 11.83 2.20 24.28
C ILE A 192 10.45 1.55 24.10
N THR A 193 9.62 1.57 25.15
CA THR A 193 8.24 1.08 25.08
C THR A 193 7.41 1.89 24.09
N GLU A 194 7.57 3.22 24.08
CA GLU A 194 6.91 4.11 23.13
C GLU A 194 7.29 3.80 21.68
N ALA A 195 8.57 3.52 21.42
CA ALA A 195 9.05 3.12 20.10
C ALA A 195 8.39 1.81 19.62
N TRP A 196 8.34 0.78 20.48
CA TRP A 196 7.71 -0.50 20.15
C TRP A 196 6.20 -0.38 19.93
N LEU A 197 5.49 0.39 20.77
CA LEU A 197 4.08 0.69 20.57
C LEU A 197 3.85 1.40 19.23
N GLN A 198 4.71 2.36 18.87
CA GLN A 198 4.65 3.03 17.58
C GLN A 198 4.86 2.04 16.42
N ILE A 199 5.83 1.12 16.53
CA ILE A 199 6.07 0.08 15.50
C ILE A 199 4.83 -0.81 15.31
N VAL A 200 4.24 -1.30 16.41
CA VAL A 200 3.03 -2.14 16.39
C VAL A 200 1.88 -1.42 15.68
N GLU A 201 1.67 -0.14 16.00
CA GLU A 201 0.61 0.66 15.40
C GLU A 201 0.86 0.96 13.92
N CYS A 202 2.11 1.29 13.56
CA CYS A 202 2.50 1.50 12.17
C CYS A 202 2.27 0.24 11.32
N ARG A 203 2.59 -0.96 11.83
CA ARG A 203 2.31 -2.23 11.14
C ARG A 203 0.81 -2.47 10.94
N ARG A 204 -0.02 -2.11 11.92
CA ARG A 204 -1.49 -2.15 11.79
C ARG A 204 -1.96 -1.23 10.67
N VAL A 205 -1.47 0.01 10.62
CA VAL A 205 -1.84 0.97 9.58
C VAL A 205 -1.41 0.48 8.19
N LEU A 206 -0.15 0.05 8.02
CA LEU A 206 0.35 -0.46 6.73
C LEU A 206 -0.44 -1.66 6.22
N LYS A 207 -0.77 -2.60 7.10
CA LYS A 207 -1.66 -3.72 6.74
C LYS A 207 -2.90 -3.19 6.03
N TRP A 208 -3.59 -2.21 6.62
CA TRP A 208 -4.81 -1.67 6.04
C TRP A 208 -4.57 -0.77 4.82
N THR A 209 -3.43 -0.08 4.72
CA THR A 209 -3.12 0.70 3.51
C THR A 209 -2.95 -0.20 2.28
N TYR A 210 -2.50 -1.44 2.44
CA TYR A 210 -2.48 -2.40 1.32
C TYR A 210 -3.87 -2.84 0.88
N ALA A 211 -4.81 -3.03 1.81
CA ALA A 211 -6.21 -3.26 1.44
C ALA A 211 -6.81 -2.06 0.70
N TYR A 212 -6.51 -0.83 1.16
CA TYR A 212 -6.90 0.41 0.48
C TYR A 212 -6.32 0.50 -0.93
N GLY A 213 -5.01 0.31 -1.08
CA GLY A 213 -4.30 0.39 -2.36
C GLY A 213 -4.82 -0.61 -3.39
N TYR A 214 -5.25 -1.80 -2.95
CA TYR A 214 -5.85 -2.79 -3.85
C TYR A 214 -7.13 -2.27 -4.53
N TYR A 215 -8.00 -1.58 -3.77
CA TYR A 215 -9.27 -1.04 -4.26
C TYR A 215 -9.16 0.38 -4.83
N LEU A 216 -7.98 1.00 -4.79
CA LEU A 216 -7.73 2.28 -5.44
C LEU A 216 -7.82 2.12 -6.96
N SER A 217 -8.59 3.02 -7.60
CA SER A 217 -8.87 2.98 -9.04
C SER A 217 -7.60 3.10 -9.88
N GLU A 218 -7.44 2.24 -10.88
CA GLU A 218 -6.28 2.28 -11.78
C GLU A 218 -6.23 3.54 -12.66
N HIS A 219 -7.40 4.13 -12.92
CA HIS A 219 -7.54 5.31 -13.77
C HIS A 219 -7.11 6.61 -13.07
N GLU A 220 -7.04 6.62 -11.73
CA GLU A 220 -6.64 7.78 -10.93
C GLU A 220 -5.11 7.80 -10.72
N HIS A 221 -4.36 7.95 -11.81
CA HIS A 221 -2.89 7.86 -11.82
C HIS A 221 -2.20 8.77 -10.78
N ALA A 222 -2.65 10.03 -10.65
CA ALA A 222 -2.06 10.98 -9.72
C ALA A 222 -2.27 10.55 -8.25
N LYS A 223 -3.48 10.11 -7.89
CA LYS A 223 -3.79 9.62 -6.55
C LYS A 223 -2.96 8.40 -6.20
N ARG A 224 -2.82 7.46 -7.14
CA ARG A 224 -1.97 6.27 -6.95
C ARG A 224 -0.51 6.64 -6.71
N GLN A 225 0.07 7.51 -7.53
CA GLN A 225 1.47 7.94 -7.35
C GLN A 225 1.68 8.63 -6.00
N PHE A 226 0.75 9.49 -5.59
CA PHE A 226 0.81 10.17 -4.30
C PHE A 226 0.66 9.20 -3.12
N PHE A 227 -0.26 8.24 -3.23
CA PHE A 227 -0.43 7.16 -2.27
C PHE A 227 0.84 6.33 -2.12
N GLU A 228 1.42 5.86 -3.23
CA GLU A 228 2.64 5.04 -3.24
C GLU A 228 3.84 5.80 -2.65
N TYR A 229 3.95 7.11 -2.93
CA TYR A 229 4.97 7.96 -2.32
C TYR A 229 4.80 8.05 -0.80
N LEU A 230 3.60 8.38 -0.31
CA LEU A 230 3.35 8.48 1.13
C LEU A 230 3.54 7.14 1.85
N GLN A 231 3.08 6.05 1.22
CA GLN A 231 3.26 4.70 1.76
C GLN A 231 4.75 4.35 1.83
N GLY A 232 5.52 4.63 0.79
CA GLY A 232 6.97 4.37 0.75
C GLY A 232 7.76 5.15 1.81
N GLU A 233 7.44 6.42 2.03
CA GLU A 233 8.05 7.23 3.09
C GLU A 233 7.75 6.66 4.49
N ALA A 234 6.48 6.26 4.73
CA ALA A 234 6.07 5.65 5.98
C ALA A 234 6.75 4.30 6.24
N GLU A 235 6.85 3.44 5.21
CA GLU A 235 7.55 2.15 5.30
C GLU A 235 9.03 2.31 5.60
N SER A 236 9.71 3.20 4.87
CA SER A 236 11.12 3.50 5.10
C SER A 236 11.38 4.07 6.50
N GLY A 237 10.48 4.94 6.98
CA GLY A 237 10.51 5.42 8.37
C GLY A 237 10.35 4.29 9.40
N LEU A 238 9.39 3.40 9.17
CA LEU A 238 9.12 2.27 10.04
C LEU A 238 10.29 1.29 10.13
N GLU A 239 10.88 0.89 9.00
CA GLU A 239 11.99 -0.07 9.01
C GLU A 239 13.23 0.49 9.74
N ARG A 240 13.53 1.79 9.58
CA ARG A 240 14.61 2.45 10.32
C ARG A 240 14.36 2.46 11.83
N LEU A 241 13.13 2.80 12.24
CA LEU A 241 12.74 2.78 13.66
C LEU A 241 12.85 1.36 14.22
N HIS A 242 12.31 0.37 13.50
CA HIS A 242 12.30 -1.02 13.92
C HIS A 242 13.72 -1.60 14.02
N GLN A 243 14.58 -1.33 13.05
CA GLN A 243 15.99 -1.75 13.11
C GLN A 243 16.71 -1.16 14.33
N CYS A 244 16.47 0.11 14.65
CA CYS A 244 17.07 0.76 15.82
C CYS A 244 16.58 0.11 17.13
N ALA A 245 15.26 -0.14 17.23
CA ALA A 245 14.65 -0.77 18.41
C ALA A 245 15.03 -2.25 18.59
N GLU A 246 15.16 -3.01 17.50
CA GLU A 246 15.42 -4.46 17.54
C GLU A 246 16.92 -4.77 17.62
N LYS A 247 17.75 -4.14 16.77
CA LYS A 247 19.15 -4.52 16.57
C LYS A 247 20.12 -3.62 17.32
N GLU A 248 19.99 -2.30 17.19
CA GLU A 248 20.93 -1.38 17.83
C GLU A 248 20.80 -1.39 19.36
N LEU A 249 19.59 -1.60 19.89
CA LEU A 249 19.36 -1.77 21.32
C LEU A 249 20.15 -2.94 21.94
N GLN A 250 20.39 -4.01 21.16
CA GLN A 250 21.07 -5.22 21.67
C GLN A 250 22.50 -4.93 22.14
N VAL A 251 23.16 -3.91 21.58
CA VAL A 251 24.50 -3.50 22.00
C VAL A 251 24.50 -3.10 23.47
N TYR A 252 23.44 -2.43 23.93
CA TYR A 252 23.31 -1.95 25.31
C TYR A 252 22.76 -3.02 26.26
N LEU A 253 21.94 -3.97 25.75
CA LEU A 253 21.44 -5.11 26.53
C LEU A 253 22.51 -6.17 26.82
N ASN A 254 23.55 -6.22 25.99
CA ASN A 254 24.67 -7.15 26.12
C ASN A 254 25.95 -6.49 26.63
N ALA A 255 25.88 -5.21 27.02
CA ALA A 255 27.01 -4.49 27.58
C ALA A 255 27.32 -4.98 29.01
N GLU A 256 28.61 -4.96 29.37
CA GLU A 256 29.07 -5.32 30.73
C GLU A 256 28.85 -4.19 31.75
N GLY A 257 28.44 -2.99 31.31
CA GLY A 257 28.16 -1.86 32.18
C GLY A 257 27.61 -0.63 31.44
N PRO A 258 27.49 0.51 32.14
CA PRO A 258 26.89 1.72 31.57
C PRO A 258 27.68 2.25 30.37
N SER A 259 26.99 2.58 29.29
CA SER A 259 27.61 3.16 28.10
C SER A 259 27.35 4.67 28.04
N LYS A 260 28.39 5.44 27.72
CA LYS A 260 28.27 6.89 27.48
C LYS A 260 27.40 7.20 26.25
N ASP A 261 27.35 6.28 25.30
CA ASP A 261 26.62 6.43 24.05
C ASP A 261 25.12 6.12 24.21
N PHE A 262 24.69 5.63 25.37
CA PHE A 262 23.29 5.28 25.63
C PHE A 262 22.35 6.49 25.53
N ASN A 263 22.82 7.68 25.92
CA ASN A 263 22.06 8.92 25.77
C ASN A 263 21.90 9.36 24.31
N GLU A 264 22.90 9.08 23.47
CA GLU A 264 22.80 9.32 22.03
C GLU A 264 21.78 8.35 21.41
N PHE A 265 21.84 7.07 21.78
CA PHE A 265 20.84 6.08 21.39
C PHE A 265 19.43 6.48 21.80
N ARG A 266 19.24 6.94 23.05
CA ARG A 266 17.95 7.46 23.54
C ARG A 266 17.41 8.57 22.63
N THR A 267 18.25 9.55 22.32
CA THR A 267 17.88 10.68 21.46
C THR A 267 17.53 10.21 20.05
N LYS A 268 18.33 9.29 19.49
CA LYS A 268 18.10 8.70 18.17
C LYS A 268 16.78 7.93 18.12
N LEU A 269 16.51 7.03 19.07
CA LEU A 269 15.31 6.21 19.09
C LEU A 269 14.05 7.06 19.26
N ALA A 270 14.07 8.03 20.19
CA ALA A 270 12.96 8.97 20.38
C ALA A 270 12.72 9.84 19.13
N GLY A 271 13.79 10.32 18.49
CA GLY A 271 13.72 11.08 17.25
C GLY A 271 13.09 10.26 16.10
N LEU A 272 13.58 9.04 15.87
CA LEU A 272 13.01 8.11 14.88
C LEU A 272 11.53 7.82 15.18
N THR A 273 11.17 7.61 16.45
CA THR A 273 9.78 7.37 16.86
C THR A 273 8.87 8.53 16.47
N SER A 274 9.30 9.77 16.74
CA SER A 274 8.56 10.98 16.39
C SER A 274 8.44 11.17 14.87
N VAL A 275 9.54 11.02 14.13
CA VAL A 275 9.55 11.16 12.67
C VAL A 275 8.66 10.11 12.01
N THR A 276 8.74 8.85 12.44
CA THR A 276 7.88 7.78 11.93
C THR A 276 6.42 8.06 12.22
N ARG A 277 6.07 8.54 13.42
CA ARG A 277 4.70 8.96 13.73
C ARG A 277 4.19 10.01 12.74
N ASN A 278 4.98 11.03 12.43
CA ASN A 278 4.59 12.08 11.49
C ASN A 278 4.32 11.54 10.08
N TYR A 279 5.16 10.61 9.58
CA TYR A 279 4.90 9.97 8.29
C TYR A 279 3.56 9.23 8.27
N PHE A 280 3.25 8.48 9.33
CA PHE A 280 2.00 7.75 9.45
C PHE A 280 0.78 8.65 9.63
N GLU A 281 0.89 9.73 10.39
CA GLU A 281 -0.19 10.73 10.52
C GLU A 281 -0.49 11.40 9.19
N ASN A 282 0.55 11.75 8.43
CA ASN A 282 0.40 12.32 7.09
C ASN A 282 -0.27 11.32 6.13
N LEU A 283 0.17 10.06 6.15
CA LEU A 283 -0.42 8.98 5.36
C LEU A 283 -1.91 8.81 5.71
N VAL A 284 -2.22 8.59 6.98
CA VAL A 284 -3.60 8.40 7.47
C VAL A 284 -4.49 9.57 7.05
N ARG A 285 -4.05 10.82 7.26
CA ARG A 285 -4.81 12.01 6.87
C ARG A 285 -5.07 12.08 5.36
N ALA A 286 -4.07 11.76 4.54
CA ALA A 286 -4.21 11.77 3.09
C ALA A 286 -5.22 10.71 2.61
N LEU A 287 -5.20 9.52 3.22
CA LEU A 287 -6.13 8.43 2.89
C LEU A 287 -7.57 8.76 3.34
N GLU A 288 -7.75 9.33 4.54
CA GLU A 288 -9.06 9.74 5.05
C GLU A 288 -9.69 10.85 4.19
N ASN A 289 -8.87 11.72 3.60
CA ASN A 289 -9.32 12.75 2.67
C ASN A 289 -9.50 12.23 1.23
N GLY A 290 -9.40 10.92 0.99
CA GLY A 290 -9.55 10.33 -0.34
C GLY A 290 -8.48 10.80 -1.34
N LEU A 291 -7.30 11.19 -0.84
CA LEU A 291 -6.16 11.69 -1.61
C LEU A 291 -6.48 12.97 -2.41
N SER A 292 -7.42 13.81 -1.97
CA SER A 292 -7.82 15.05 -2.66
C SER A 292 -6.70 16.08 -2.87
N ASP A 293 -5.58 15.94 -2.16
CA ASP A 293 -4.45 16.87 -2.25
C ASP A 293 -3.79 16.87 -3.64
N VAL A 294 -3.94 15.81 -4.45
CA VAL A 294 -3.45 15.79 -5.84
C VAL A 294 -4.27 16.70 -6.76
N ASP A 295 -5.56 16.91 -6.46
CA ASP A 295 -6.43 17.78 -7.26
C ASP A 295 -6.12 19.27 -6.98
N SER A 296 -5.62 19.56 -5.78
CA SER A 296 -5.24 20.91 -5.34
C SER A 296 -3.92 21.38 -5.99
N HIS A 297 -3.06 20.47 -6.45
CA HIS A 297 -1.80 20.80 -7.11
C HIS A 297 -1.95 21.26 -8.58
N GLY A 298 -3.16 21.20 -9.15
CA GLY A 298 -3.48 21.80 -10.45
C GLY A 298 -3.66 23.32 -10.41
N ALA A 299 -3.80 23.92 -9.22
CA ALA A 299 -4.02 25.36 -9.06
C ALA A 299 -3.21 25.92 -7.89
N CYS A 300 -2.21 26.74 -8.23
CA CYS A 300 -1.42 27.62 -7.34
C CYS A 300 -0.33 26.89 -6.50
N SER A 301 0.81 27.48 -6.14
CA SER A 301 1.61 28.62 -6.61
C SER A 301 2.96 28.46 -5.93
N ARG A 302 4.03 28.98 -6.52
CA ARG A 302 5.38 28.95 -5.93
C ARG A 302 5.37 29.66 -4.57
N THR A 303 5.56 28.93 -3.49
CA THR A 303 5.90 29.53 -2.19
C THR A 303 7.39 29.85 -2.18
N THR A 304 7.72 31.10 -2.53
CA THR A 304 9.03 31.69 -2.25
C THR A 304 9.15 31.93 -0.75
N SER A 305 10.01 31.15 -0.08
CA SER A 305 10.41 31.41 1.30
C SER A 305 11.20 32.72 1.38
N SER A 306 10.65 33.66 2.13
CA SER A 306 11.28 34.92 2.52
C SER A 306 12.52 34.68 3.39
N LYS A 307 13.70 35.08 2.92
CA LYS A 307 14.85 35.40 3.77
C LYS A 307 15.33 36.82 3.48
N SER A 308 15.14 37.66 4.48
CA SER A 308 15.68 39.01 4.62
C SER A 308 17.13 38.96 5.07
N LEU A 309 18.05 39.55 4.31
CA LEU A 309 19.30 40.15 4.79
C LEU A 309 19.64 41.34 3.86
N GLY A 310 19.95 42.48 4.48
CA GLY A 310 19.95 43.79 3.84
C GLY A 310 21.29 44.26 3.29
N GLY A 311 21.28 45.53 2.85
CA GLY A 311 22.47 46.37 2.68
C GLY A 311 22.66 46.95 1.26
N GLY A 312 22.65 48.28 1.16
CA GLY A 312 23.49 49.00 0.20
C GLY A 312 22.80 49.80 -0.92
N SER A 313 22.82 51.13 -0.75
CA SER A 313 22.48 52.19 -1.74
C SER A 313 23.16 52.06 -3.10
N SER A 314 22.47 52.44 -4.19
CA SER A 314 22.69 53.73 -4.91
C SER A 314 22.17 53.74 -6.36
N LYS A 315 21.49 54.85 -6.70
CA LYS A 315 21.36 55.60 -7.98
C LYS A 315 21.39 54.85 -9.34
N GLY A 316 20.37 55.10 -10.16
CA GLY A 316 20.45 54.94 -11.62
C GLY A 316 19.16 55.29 -12.37
N ARG A 317 19.19 56.38 -13.15
CA ARG A 317 18.11 56.96 -13.96
C ARG A 317 17.70 56.09 -15.17
N GLY A 318 16.41 56.18 -15.52
CA GLY A 318 15.98 56.63 -16.85
C GLY A 318 15.62 55.58 -17.92
N GLY A 319 14.56 55.85 -18.68
CA GLY A 319 14.47 55.44 -20.09
C GLY A 319 13.19 54.73 -20.53
N ARG A 320 12.21 55.50 -21.01
CA ARG A 320 11.16 55.04 -21.94
C ARG A 320 11.79 54.62 -23.28
N GLY A 321 11.30 53.55 -23.89
CA GLY A 321 11.63 53.19 -25.27
C GLY A 321 10.60 52.23 -25.88
N LYS A 322 9.76 52.76 -26.78
CA LYS A 322 8.88 52.04 -27.71
C LYS A 322 9.74 51.35 -28.78
N GLY A 323 9.37 50.14 -29.20
CA GLY A 323 9.99 49.47 -30.35
C GLY A 323 9.17 48.26 -30.81
N THR A 324 8.82 48.28 -32.09
CA THR A 324 7.84 47.47 -32.81
C THR A 324 8.40 46.15 -33.36
N ALA A 325 7.50 45.15 -33.43
CA ALA A 325 7.34 44.10 -34.45
C ALA A 325 8.52 43.20 -34.86
N SER A 326 8.35 41.89 -34.66
CA SER A 326 8.49 40.89 -35.75
C SER A 326 7.89 39.54 -35.36
N LYS A 327 7.20 38.97 -36.33
CA LYS A 327 6.42 37.72 -36.33
C LYS A 327 7.33 36.48 -36.29
N SER A 328 6.89 35.44 -35.60
CA SER A 328 6.98 34.05 -36.10
C SER A 328 5.79 33.24 -35.57
N SER A 329 5.04 32.71 -36.51
CA SER A 329 3.82 31.92 -36.36
C SER A 329 4.12 30.47 -36.04
N SER A 330 3.36 29.87 -35.13
CA SER A 330 2.91 28.49 -35.30
C SER A 330 1.49 28.33 -34.75
N SER A 331 0.66 27.77 -35.62
CA SER A 331 -0.80 27.79 -35.57
C SER A 331 -1.33 26.60 -34.77
N SER A 332 -2.23 26.84 -33.81
CA SER A 332 -3.16 25.82 -33.31
C SER A 332 -4.58 26.28 -33.58
N ARG A 333 -5.30 25.47 -34.35
CA ARG A 333 -6.65 25.72 -34.85
C ARG A 333 -7.65 25.68 -33.69
N ASN A 334 -8.42 26.75 -33.53
CA ASN A 334 -9.71 26.69 -32.85
C ASN A 334 -10.65 25.79 -33.69
N ILE A 335 -11.23 24.77 -33.06
CA ILE A 335 -12.38 24.04 -33.58
C ILE A 335 -13.53 24.25 -32.59
N ASP A 336 -14.65 24.59 -33.19
CA ASP A 336 -15.93 25.05 -32.67
C ASP A 336 -16.55 24.15 -31.58
N ASP A 337 -17.01 24.79 -30.52
CA ASP A 337 -17.64 24.24 -29.31
C ASP A 337 -19.14 24.58 -29.35
N SER A 338 -20.05 23.61 -29.52
CA SER A 338 -21.50 23.87 -29.40
C SER A 338 -22.49 22.67 -29.38
N SER A 339 -22.07 21.44 -29.04
CA SER A 339 -22.97 20.26 -29.14
C SER A 339 -23.40 19.60 -27.83
N HIS A 340 -22.88 20.03 -26.67
CA HIS A 340 -23.17 19.39 -25.38
C HIS A 340 -23.45 20.41 -24.26
N TRP A 341 -24.16 19.99 -23.22
CA TRP A 341 -24.32 20.74 -21.96
C TRP A 341 -23.92 19.85 -20.79
N SER A 342 -23.22 20.42 -19.82
CA SER A 342 -22.76 19.71 -18.62
C SER A 342 -23.83 19.75 -17.54
N CYS A 343 -24.14 18.61 -16.93
CA CYS A 343 -25.08 18.55 -15.82
C CYS A 343 -24.51 19.22 -14.56
N GLU A 344 -25.23 20.15 -13.96
CA GLU A 344 -24.77 20.86 -12.76
C GLU A 344 -24.66 19.95 -11.52
N HIS A 345 -25.35 18.81 -11.52
CA HIS A 345 -25.37 17.87 -10.38
C HIS A 345 -24.28 16.79 -10.43
N CYS A 346 -23.92 16.32 -11.63
CA CYS A 346 -22.98 15.21 -11.79
C CYS A 346 -21.92 15.43 -12.87
N THR A 347 -21.82 16.65 -13.40
CA THR A 347 -20.84 17.14 -14.40
C THR A 347 -20.78 16.38 -15.73
N PHE A 348 -21.65 15.40 -15.93
CA PHE A 348 -21.75 14.60 -17.15
C PHE A 348 -22.16 15.47 -18.35
N ALA A 349 -21.44 15.31 -19.46
CA ALA A 349 -21.71 16.02 -20.72
C ALA A 349 -22.85 15.34 -21.49
N ASN A 350 -24.03 15.96 -21.47
CA ASN A 350 -25.20 15.50 -22.19
C ASN A 350 -25.28 16.14 -23.57
N VAL A 351 -25.85 15.44 -24.55
CA VAL A 351 -26.15 16.00 -25.88
C VAL A 351 -27.12 17.17 -25.76
N LYS A 352 -26.96 18.22 -26.58
CA LYS A 352 -27.80 19.45 -26.51
C LYS A 352 -29.30 19.21 -26.67
N SER A 353 -29.70 18.12 -27.32
CA SER A 353 -31.10 17.69 -27.49
C SER A 353 -31.71 17.06 -26.23
N ALA A 354 -30.89 16.59 -25.28
CA ALA A 354 -31.38 15.99 -24.05
C ALA A 354 -31.73 17.07 -23.03
N THR A 355 -32.94 17.01 -22.46
CA THR A 355 -33.41 17.89 -21.38
C THR A 355 -33.24 17.27 -19.99
N ILE A 356 -32.85 16.00 -19.93
CA ILE A 356 -32.63 15.20 -18.72
C ILE A 356 -31.24 14.58 -18.81
N CYS A 357 -30.49 14.61 -17.72
CA CYS A 357 -29.18 14.01 -17.65
C CYS A 357 -29.27 12.47 -17.74
N GLN A 358 -28.49 11.86 -18.64
CA GLN A 358 -28.52 10.41 -18.85
C GLN A 358 -28.05 9.61 -17.64
N ILE A 359 -27.21 10.20 -16.78
CA ILE A 359 -26.62 9.53 -15.61
C ILE A 359 -27.47 9.70 -14.36
N CYS A 360 -27.82 10.94 -14.00
CA CYS A 360 -28.52 11.22 -12.75
C CYS A 360 -30.03 11.44 -12.92
N GLN A 361 -30.55 11.40 -14.15
CA GLN A 361 -31.96 11.62 -14.49
C GLN A 361 -32.51 12.99 -14.05
N GLN A 362 -31.61 13.93 -13.74
CA GLN A 362 -31.98 15.28 -13.34
C GLN A 362 -32.05 16.22 -14.54
N ARG A 363 -33.05 17.12 -14.54
CA ARG A 363 -33.27 18.05 -15.66
C ARG A 363 -32.17 19.09 -15.76
N ARG A 364 -31.91 19.52 -17.00
CA ARG A 364 -31.03 20.65 -17.31
C ARG A 364 -31.50 21.94 -16.66
#